data_AF-A0A518HFA2-F1
#
_entry.id   AF-A0A518HFA2-F1
#
_cell.length_a   1.000
_cell.length_b   1.000
_cell.length_c   1.000
_cell.angle_alpha   90.00
_cell.angle_beta   90.00
_cell.angle_gamma   90.00
#
_symmetry.space_group_name_H-M   'P 1'
#
loop_
_entity.id
_entity.type
_entity.pdbx_description
1 polymer ?
#
loop_
_entity_poly.entity_id
_entity_poly.type
_entity_poly.pdbx_seq_one_letter_code
_entity_poly.pdbx_strand_id
1 'polypeptide(L)'
;MGGVIDASATPASPETPPNASFESPVPSGRLGLAVAPRGRAVAWRFGRSAGIAREDGAFARNNPTPAGSRVAFIRNRGHLRQVVSLRPGRAYAVSFLVAQRLLDDGTVDRQALQVRIGPRLIGDFTPASTADGRFVRFTSDAFTVPDARPRLLSINGTNRKRGEDTALVDQIVVTG
;
A
#
# COMPACT_ATOMS: atom_id res chain seq x y z
N MET A 1 49.72 8.68 -6.81
CA MET A 1 48.58 9.12 -5.97
C MET A 1 47.40 9.27 -6.93
N GLY A 2 46.53 8.28 -7.07
CA GLY A 2 45.39 8.05 -6.17
C GLY A 2 44.40 9.19 -6.39
N GLY A 3 43.31 9.08 -7.15
CA GLY A 3 42.37 7.98 -7.30
C GLY A 3 41.03 8.46 -6.73
N VAL A 4 40.11 8.89 -7.58
CA VAL A 4 38.69 9.07 -7.21
C VAL A 4 37.88 8.43 -8.34
N ILE A 5 37.45 7.19 -8.12
CA ILE A 5 36.36 6.62 -8.91
C ILE A 5 35.06 7.03 -8.21
N ASP A 6 34.37 7.97 -8.83
CA ASP A 6 33.01 8.32 -8.45
C ASP A 6 32.12 7.13 -8.83
N ALA A 7 31.73 6.32 -7.85
CA ALA A 7 30.84 5.19 -8.08
C ALA A 7 29.42 5.72 -8.26
N SER A 8 29.05 6.03 -9.51
CA SER A 8 27.66 6.20 -9.90
C SER A 8 26.92 4.88 -9.64
N ALA A 9 26.25 4.78 -8.49
CA ALA A 9 25.39 3.65 -8.18
C ALA A 9 24.22 3.66 -9.17
N THR A 10 24.18 2.68 -10.08
CA THR A 10 23.00 2.45 -10.91
C THR A 10 21.82 2.17 -9.97
N PRO A 11 20.73 2.95 -10.01
CA PRO A 11 19.56 2.66 -9.20
C PRO A 11 19.06 1.25 -9.55
N ALA A 12 18.74 0.43 -8.56
CA ALA A 12 18.21 -0.90 -8.84
C ALA A 12 16.83 -0.78 -9.48
N SER A 13 16.53 -1.71 -10.38
CA SER A 13 15.20 -1.79 -10.98
C SER A 13 14.12 -1.95 -9.89
N PRO A 14 13.00 -1.24 -10.00
CA PRO A 14 11.86 -1.41 -9.10
C PRO A 14 11.39 -2.87 -9.10
N GLU A 15 11.30 -3.47 -7.92
CA GLU A 15 10.68 -4.77 -7.69
C GLU A 15 9.19 -4.55 -7.39
N THR A 16 8.33 -5.03 -8.29
CA THR A 16 6.88 -4.99 -8.09
C THR A 16 6.42 -6.28 -7.45
N PRO A 17 5.83 -6.24 -6.24
CA PRO A 17 5.35 -7.45 -5.61
C PRO A 17 4.15 -8.05 -6.36
N PRO A 18 3.85 -9.35 -6.20
CA PRO A 18 2.73 -9.96 -6.91
C PRO A 18 1.40 -9.32 -6.50
N ASN A 19 0.52 -9.08 -7.49
CA ASN A 19 -0.77 -8.42 -7.32
C ASN A 19 -0.67 -7.06 -6.58
N ALA A 20 0.37 -6.27 -6.85
CA ALA A 20 0.60 -4.99 -6.20
C ALA A 20 -0.44 -3.91 -6.53
N SER A 21 -1.20 -4.09 -7.61
CA SER A 21 -2.35 -3.26 -7.96
C SER A 21 -3.71 -3.86 -7.58
N PHE A 22 -3.72 -4.97 -6.84
CA PHE A 22 -4.93 -5.55 -6.25
C PHE A 22 -6.04 -5.94 -7.24
N GLU A 23 -5.68 -6.26 -8.48
CA GLU A 23 -6.61 -6.66 -9.52
C GLU A 23 -7.19 -8.08 -9.34
N SER A 24 -6.76 -8.79 -8.30
CA SER A 24 -7.28 -10.12 -7.93
C SER A 24 -7.50 -10.27 -6.41
N PRO A 25 -8.62 -10.84 -5.96
CA PRO A 25 -9.71 -11.40 -6.76
C PRO A 25 -10.63 -10.28 -7.27
N VAL A 26 -11.59 -10.63 -8.11
CA VAL A 26 -12.68 -9.72 -8.48
C VAL A 26 -13.72 -9.70 -7.36
N PRO A 27 -13.95 -8.56 -6.68
CA PRO A 27 -15.03 -8.46 -5.71
C PRO A 27 -16.39 -8.69 -6.37
N SER A 28 -17.25 -9.46 -5.71
CA SER A 28 -18.63 -9.71 -6.15
C SER A 28 -19.64 -9.08 -5.18
N GLY A 29 -20.91 -9.03 -5.62
CA GLY A 29 -22.01 -8.51 -4.81
C GLY A 29 -22.17 -6.99 -4.85
N ARG A 30 -23.29 -6.52 -4.29
CA ARG A 30 -23.76 -5.12 -4.41
C ARG A 30 -22.79 -4.08 -3.86
N LEU A 31 -22.03 -4.42 -2.82
CA LEU A 31 -21.06 -3.49 -2.22
C LEU A 31 -19.75 -3.41 -3.02
N GLY A 32 -19.47 -4.39 -3.90
CA GLY A 32 -18.21 -4.46 -4.65
C GLY A 32 -16.99 -4.65 -3.73
N LEU A 33 -17.12 -5.41 -2.64
CA LEU A 33 -16.07 -5.61 -1.65
C LEU A 33 -15.73 -7.10 -1.48
N ALA A 34 -14.44 -7.43 -1.52
CA ALA A 34 -13.91 -8.69 -1.04
C ALA A 34 -13.18 -8.42 0.29
N VAL A 35 -13.79 -8.80 1.42
CA VAL A 35 -13.23 -8.57 2.77
C VAL A 35 -12.33 -9.75 3.16
N ALA A 36 -11.12 -9.44 3.60
CA ALA A 36 -10.09 -10.43 3.97
C ALA A 36 -9.94 -11.59 2.95
N PRO A 37 -9.83 -11.31 1.63
CA PRO A 37 -9.75 -12.34 0.62
C PRO A 37 -8.49 -13.19 0.82
N ARG A 38 -8.57 -14.46 0.40
CA ARG A 38 -7.49 -15.43 0.50
C ARG A 38 -7.33 -16.16 -0.82
N GLY A 39 -6.16 -16.78 -0.99
CA GLY A 39 -5.84 -17.58 -2.16
C GLY A 39 -4.57 -17.10 -2.84
N ARG A 40 -3.99 -17.97 -3.67
CA ARG A 40 -2.71 -17.72 -4.32
C ARG A 40 -2.74 -16.47 -5.21
N ALA A 41 -3.84 -16.25 -5.95
CA ALA A 41 -4.00 -15.10 -6.84
C ALA A 41 -4.12 -13.76 -6.10
N VAL A 42 -4.53 -13.79 -4.83
CA VAL A 42 -4.62 -12.57 -3.99
C VAL A 42 -3.23 -12.06 -3.62
N ALA A 43 -2.27 -12.98 -3.42
CA ALA A 43 -0.85 -12.74 -3.10
C ALA A 43 -0.54 -11.89 -1.85
N TRP A 44 -1.55 -11.26 -1.25
CA TRP A 44 -1.50 -10.47 -0.03
C TRP A 44 -2.36 -11.11 1.06
N ARG A 45 -1.93 -10.97 2.31
CA ARG A 45 -2.69 -11.37 3.50
C ARG A 45 -3.38 -10.15 4.08
N PHE A 46 -4.70 -10.18 4.08
CA PHE A 46 -5.54 -9.11 4.61
C PHE A 46 -6.03 -9.40 6.04
N GLY A 47 -6.03 -8.38 6.88
CA GLY A 47 -6.76 -8.39 8.15
C GLY A 47 -8.27 -8.27 7.94
N ARG A 48 -9.08 -8.56 8.97
CA ARG A 48 -10.55 -8.58 8.88
C ARG A 48 -11.20 -7.23 8.51
N SER A 49 -10.48 -6.12 8.68
CA SER A 49 -10.94 -4.77 8.32
C SER A 49 -10.21 -4.22 7.09
N ALA A 50 -9.69 -5.10 6.24
CA ALA A 50 -9.05 -4.74 4.99
C ALA A 50 -9.47 -5.72 3.89
N GLY A 51 -9.27 -5.33 2.63
CA GLY A 51 -9.67 -6.15 1.50
C GLY A 51 -9.49 -5.43 0.18
N ILE A 52 -10.23 -5.86 -0.83
CA ILE A 52 -10.20 -5.29 -2.18
C ILE A 52 -11.58 -4.71 -2.51
N ALA A 53 -11.60 -3.50 -3.04
CA ALA A 53 -12.78 -2.79 -3.50
C ALA A 53 -12.73 -2.66 -5.03
N ARG A 54 -13.90 -2.79 -5.66
CA ARG A 54 -14.11 -2.47 -7.07
C ARG A 54 -14.29 -0.96 -7.24
N GLU A 55 -13.88 -0.42 -8.38
CA GLU A 55 -13.86 1.02 -8.67
C GLU A 55 -15.20 1.72 -8.47
N ASP A 56 -16.33 1.09 -8.82
CA ASP A 56 -17.69 1.59 -8.65
C ASP A 56 -18.36 1.07 -7.35
N GLY A 57 -17.57 0.39 -6.50
CA GLY A 57 -18.01 -0.18 -5.24
C GLY A 57 -18.14 0.85 -4.13
N ALA A 58 -18.69 0.42 -3.00
CA ALA A 58 -19.04 1.29 -1.88
C ALA A 58 -17.85 2.09 -1.31
N PHE A 59 -16.62 1.61 -1.52
CA PHE A 59 -15.42 2.23 -0.96
C PHE A 59 -14.59 3.02 -1.97
N ALA A 60 -14.77 2.82 -3.28
CA ALA A 60 -13.92 3.44 -4.30
C ALA A 60 -14.68 4.27 -5.35
N ARG A 61 -16.03 4.24 -5.37
CA ARG A 61 -16.83 4.95 -6.41
C ARG A 61 -16.56 6.44 -6.58
N ASN A 62 -16.05 7.11 -5.55
CA ASN A 62 -15.71 8.53 -5.57
C ASN A 62 -14.20 8.77 -5.62
N ASN A 63 -13.40 7.73 -5.86
CA ASN A 63 -11.95 7.78 -5.91
C ASN A 63 -11.50 7.15 -7.23
N PRO A 64 -11.11 7.95 -8.26
CA PRO A 64 -10.67 7.41 -9.55
C PRO A 64 -9.51 6.41 -9.38
N THR A 65 -9.69 5.18 -9.87
CA THR A 65 -8.70 4.11 -9.69
C THR A 65 -7.44 4.37 -10.53
N PRO A 66 -6.23 4.35 -9.94
CA PRO A 66 -5.00 4.67 -10.68
C PRO A 66 -4.54 3.59 -11.67
N ALA A 67 -4.78 2.33 -11.36
CA ALA A 67 -4.61 1.20 -12.28
C ALA A 67 -5.86 0.32 -12.23
N GLY A 68 -6.22 -0.19 -13.42
CA GLY A 68 -7.32 -1.12 -13.57
C GLY A 68 -8.62 -0.64 -12.91
N SER A 69 -9.33 -1.58 -12.28
CA SER A 69 -10.68 -1.36 -11.76
C SER A 69 -10.80 -1.72 -10.29
N ARG A 70 -9.68 -1.93 -9.58
CA ARG A 70 -9.67 -2.41 -8.19
C ARG A 70 -8.58 -1.73 -7.38
N VAL A 71 -8.84 -1.60 -6.09
CA VAL A 71 -7.90 -1.05 -5.13
C VAL A 71 -7.98 -1.83 -3.82
N ALA A 72 -6.91 -1.86 -3.05
CA ALA A 72 -7.02 -2.32 -1.66
C ALA A 72 -7.69 -1.25 -0.80
N PHE A 73 -8.47 -1.67 0.19
CA PHE A 73 -8.94 -0.79 1.25
C PHE A 73 -8.39 -1.23 2.61
N ILE A 74 -8.11 -0.25 3.47
CA ILE A 74 -7.71 -0.42 4.86
C ILE A 74 -8.63 0.43 5.74
N ARG A 75 -9.58 -0.23 6.41
CA ARG A 75 -10.52 0.40 7.34
C ARG A 75 -10.10 0.16 8.78
N ASN A 76 -10.31 1.12 9.67
CA ASN A 76 -9.97 1.00 11.10
C ASN A 76 -8.51 0.56 11.31
N ARG A 77 -8.28 -0.50 12.10
CA ARG A 77 -6.97 -1.11 12.32
C ARG A 77 -6.69 -2.30 11.40
N GLY A 78 -7.30 -2.28 10.20
CA GLY A 78 -7.04 -3.26 9.14
C GLY A 78 -5.58 -3.22 8.68
N HIS A 79 -5.16 -4.25 7.94
CA HIS A 79 -3.83 -4.31 7.37
C HIS A 79 -3.78 -5.18 6.13
N LEU A 80 -2.78 -4.94 5.28
CA LEU A 80 -2.38 -5.82 4.20
C LEU A 80 -0.89 -6.15 4.34
N ARG A 81 -0.53 -7.41 4.07
CA ARG A 81 0.81 -7.96 4.35
C ARG A 81 1.29 -8.88 3.24
N GLN A 82 2.58 -8.82 2.95
CA GLN A 82 3.22 -9.71 1.99
C GLN A 82 4.66 -9.99 2.40
N VAL A 83 5.13 -11.20 2.06
CA VAL A 83 6.54 -11.56 2.24
C VAL A 83 7.30 -11.11 0.99
N VAL A 84 8.37 -10.34 1.19
CA VAL A 84 9.27 -9.87 0.13
C VAL A 84 10.67 -10.45 0.36
N SER A 85 11.35 -10.80 -0.72
CA SER A 85 12.72 -11.30 -0.72
C SER A 85 13.62 -10.23 -1.33
N LEU A 86 14.50 -9.64 -0.52
CA LEU A 86 15.35 -8.51 -0.91
C LEU A 86 16.82 -8.91 -0.79
N ARG A 87 17.70 -8.24 -1.55
CA ARG A 87 19.13 -8.54 -1.56
C ARG A 87 19.83 -7.91 -0.33
N PRO A 88 20.72 -8.65 0.35
CA PRO A 88 21.55 -8.08 1.42
C PRO A 88 22.42 -6.93 0.93
N GLY A 89 22.74 -6.00 1.83
CA GLY A 89 23.64 -4.87 1.60
C GLY A 89 23.04 -3.73 0.79
N ARG A 90 21.79 -3.84 0.33
CA ARG A 90 21.11 -2.79 -0.45
C ARG A 90 20.16 -1.97 0.41
N ALA A 91 20.04 -0.68 0.07
CA ALA A 91 19.04 0.22 0.63
C ALA A 91 17.80 0.18 -0.25
N TYR A 92 16.63 0.05 0.36
CA TYR A 92 15.35 0.01 -0.32
C TYR A 92 14.38 1.05 0.24
N ALA A 93 13.38 1.45 -0.55
CA ALA A 93 12.22 2.20 -0.12
C ALA A 93 10.95 1.55 -0.69
N VAL A 94 9.82 1.72 0.00
CA VAL A 94 8.50 1.28 -0.46
C VAL A 94 7.72 2.50 -0.91
N SER A 95 7.14 2.44 -2.11
CA SER A 95 6.22 3.46 -2.60
C SER A 95 4.90 2.85 -3.04
N PHE A 96 3.83 3.63 -2.98
CA PHE A 96 2.51 3.25 -3.46
C PHE A 96 1.61 4.48 -3.65
N LEU A 97 0.52 4.29 -4.36
CA LEU A 97 -0.55 5.27 -4.48
C LEU A 97 -1.57 5.06 -3.35
N VAL A 98 -2.01 6.16 -2.76
CA VAL A 98 -2.95 6.13 -1.64
C VAL A 98 -3.90 7.32 -1.64
N ALA A 99 -5.16 7.09 -1.30
CA ALA A 99 -6.17 8.12 -1.13
C ALA A 99 -6.92 7.93 0.20
N GLN A 100 -7.41 9.02 0.77
CA GLN A 100 -8.54 8.94 1.71
C GLN A 100 -9.80 8.59 0.94
N ARG A 101 -10.68 7.76 1.51
CA ARG A 101 -11.98 7.52 0.88
C ARG A 101 -12.80 8.81 0.84
N LEU A 102 -13.30 9.16 -0.34
CA LEU A 102 -14.23 10.27 -0.55
C LEU A 102 -15.68 9.74 -0.42
N LEU A 103 -16.48 10.38 0.43
CA LEU A 103 -17.87 10.00 0.69
C LEU A 103 -18.83 10.74 -0.25
N ASP A 104 -20.07 10.24 -0.36
CA ASP A 104 -21.08 10.80 -1.27
C ASP A 104 -21.51 12.22 -0.90
N ASP A 105 -21.33 12.60 0.38
CA ASP A 105 -21.60 13.95 0.87
C ASP A 105 -20.41 14.91 0.67
N GLY A 106 -19.35 14.46 -0.02
CA GLY A 106 -18.14 15.22 -0.28
C GLY A 106 -17.16 15.28 0.90
N THR A 107 -17.46 14.63 2.03
CA THR A 107 -16.51 14.52 3.14
C THR A 107 -15.51 13.38 2.91
N VAL A 108 -14.41 13.39 3.66
CA VAL A 108 -13.30 12.44 3.51
C VAL A 108 -13.00 11.76 4.83
N ASP A 109 -12.71 10.45 4.75
CA ASP A 109 -12.11 9.72 5.86
C ASP A 109 -10.72 10.31 6.20
N ARG A 110 -10.21 10.05 7.41
CA ARG A 110 -8.88 10.52 7.85
C ARG A 110 -8.03 9.39 8.40
N GLN A 111 -7.92 8.31 7.63
CA GLN A 111 -7.15 7.14 7.98
C GLN A 111 -5.65 7.47 7.92
N ALA A 112 -4.93 7.17 9.00
CA ALA A 112 -3.48 7.22 9.05
C ALA A 112 -2.90 5.80 8.93
N LEU A 113 -1.80 5.66 8.21
CA LEU A 113 -1.18 4.38 7.88
C LEU A 113 0.25 4.29 8.45
N GLN A 114 0.61 3.09 8.88
CA GLN A 114 1.98 2.70 9.21
C GLN A 114 2.50 1.64 8.24
N VAL A 115 3.67 1.90 7.67
CA VAL A 115 4.39 1.00 6.77
C VAL A 115 5.57 0.39 7.53
N ARG A 116 5.67 -0.95 7.51
CA ARG A 116 6.72 -1.68 8.22
C ARG A 116 7.35 -2.75 7.36
N ILE A 117 8.63 -3.00 7.61
CA ILE A 117 9.40 -4.13 7.06
C ILE A 117 9.92 -4.99 8.23
N GLY A 118 9.32 -6.17 8.42
CA GLY A 118 9.47 -6.92 9.66
C GLY A 118 9.01 -6.07 10.87
N PRO A 119 9.82 -5.94 11.93
CA PRO A 119 9.47 -5.10 13.08
C PRO A 119 9.71 -3.59 12.86
N ARG A 120 10.52 -3.22 11.85
CA ARG A 120 10.95 -1.82 11.63
C ARG A 120 9.83 -0.98 11.03
N LEU A 121 9.51 0.14 11.67
CA LEU A 121 8.68 1.19 11.09
C LEU A 121 9.51 1.98 10.07
N ILE A 122 9.01 2.10 8.84
CA ILE A 122 9.65 2.82 7.73
C ILE A 122 8.75 3.93 7.18
N GLY A 123 7.56 4.09 7.73
CA GLY A 123 6.63 5.13 7.34
C GLY A 123 5.48 5.24 8.32
N ASP A 124 5.11 6.47 8.64
CA ASP A 124 3.95 6.79 9.47
C ASP A 124 3.34 8.10 8.97
N PHE A 125 2.17 8.03 8.36
CA PHE A 125 1.63 9.18 7.63
C PHE A 125 0.10 9.14 7.53
N THR A 126 -0.49 10.30 7.27
CA THR A 126 -1.90 10.44 6.87
C THR A 126 -1.91 10.94 5.43
N PRO A 127 -2.45 10.20 4.45
CA PRO A 127 -2.62 10.69 3.09
C PRO A 127 -3.33 12.04 3.08
N ALA A 128 -2.83 12.97 2.26
CA ALA A 128 -3.52 14.24 2.04
C ALA A 128 -4.88 13.95 1.40
N SER A 129 -5.93 14.56 1.93
CA SER A 129 -7.25 14.53 1.32
C SER A 129 -7.28 15.44 0.09
N THR A 130 -7.97 15.00 -0.96
CA THR A 130 -8.19 15.80 -2.16
C THR A 130 -9.69 15.89 -2.42
N ALA A 131 -10.15 17.01 -2.97
CA ALA A 131 -11.58 17.23 -3.23
C ALA A 131 -12.13 16.29 -4.31
N ASP A 132 -11.27 15.78 -5.19
CA ASP A 132 -11.57 14.89 -6.31
C ASP A 132 -11.29 13.40 -6.01
N GLY A 133 -10.93 13.07 -4.77
CA GLY A 133 -10.65 11.68 -4.38
C GLY A 133 -9.41 11.06 -5.04
N ARG A 134 -8.57 11.84 -5.73
CA ARG A 134 -7.36 11.35 -6.39
C ARG A 134 -6.36 10.73 -5.41
N PHE A 135 -5.61 9.76 -5.91
CA PHE A 135 -4.52 9.15 -5.17
C PHE A 135 -3.28 10.05 -5.18
N VAL A 136 -2.56 10.05 -4.07
CA VAL A 136 -1.24 10.67 -3.93
C VAL A 136 -0.19 9.60 -3.74
N ARG A 137 1.05 9.87 -4.13
CA ARG A 137 2.16 8.94 -3.91
C ARG A 137 2.69 9.08 -2.50
N PHE A 138 2.81 7.96 -1.80
CA PHE A 138 3.63 7.83 -0.60
C PHE A 138 4.96 7.16 -0.96
N THR A 139 6.03 7.58 -0.31
CA THR A 139 7.34 6.92 -0.32
C THR A 139 7.84 6.82 1.11
N SER A 140 8.29 5.62 1.51
CA SER A 140 8.82 5.35 2.85
C SER A 140 10.21 5.94 3.05
N ASP A 141 10.66 6.00 4.30
CA ASP A 141 12.08 6.14 4.61
C ASP A 141 12.85 4.96 3.99
N ALA A 142 14.09 5.21 3.59
CA ALA A 142 14.96 4.15 3.10
C ALA A 142 15.38 3.21 4.25
N PHE A 143 15.56 1.92 3.94
CA PHE A 143 16.03 0.92 4.88
C PHE A 143 17.04 -0.02 4.23
N THR A 144 18.12 -0.33 4.94
CA THR A 144 19.12 -1.31 4.50
C THR A 144 18.70 -2.73 4.88
N VAL A 145 18.89 -3.67 3.96
CA VAL A 145 18.64 -5.10 4.18
C VAL A 145 19.94 -5.77 4.63
N PRO A 146 20.08 -6.23 5.89
CA PRO A 146 21.34 -6.80 6.38
C PRO A 146 21.60 -8.24 5.92
N ASP A 147 20.57 -9.00 5.57
CA ASP A 147 20.67 -10.43 5.26
C ASP A 147 19.65 -10.85 4.19
N ALA A 148 19.79 -12.08 3.68
CA ALA A 148 18.95 -12.58 2.58
C ALA A 148 17.60 -13.15 3.07
N ARG A 149 17.25 -12.93 4.36
CA ARG A 149 16.04 -13.51 4.93
C ARG A 149 14.80 -12.76 4.40
N PRO A 150 13.73 -13.47 4.02
CA PRO A 150 12.49 -12.82 3.61
C PRO A 150 11.93 -11.95 4.73
N ARG A 151 11.35 -10.81 4.35
CA ARG A 151 10.80 -9.82 5.28
C ARG A 151 9.31 -9.63 5.05
N LEU A 152 8.58 -9.38 6.13
CA LEU A 152 7.16 -9.08 6.06
C LEU A 152 6.97 -7.59 5.81
N LEU A 153 6.59 -7.21 4.59
CA LEU A 153 6.05 -5.88 4.31
C LEU A 153 4.63 -5.82 4.86
N SER A 154 4.31 -4.75 5.59
CA SER A 154 2.96 -4.50 6.07
C SER A 154 2.56 -3.03 5.97
N ILE A 155 1.33 -2.79 5.56
CA ILE A 155 0.66 -1.48 5.62
C ILE A 155 -0.51 -1.65 6.58
N ASN A 156 -0.56 -0.84 7.63
CA ASN A 156 -1.48 -1.01 8.75
C ASN A 156 -2.24 0.30 8.97
N GLY A 157 -3.57 0.22 9.06
CA GLY A 157 -4.40 1.32 9.54
C GLY A 157 -4.18 1.56 11.02
N THR A 158 -4.12 2.82 11.42
CA THR A 158 -3.93 3.21 12.83
C THR A 158 -5.23 3.66 13.48
N ASN A 159 -6.18 4.18 12.69
CA ASN A 159 -7.43 4.77 13.15
C ASN A 159 -7.22 5.77 14.29
N ARG A 160 -6.37 6.78 14.07
CA ARG A 160 -5.98 7.77 15.09
C ARG A 160 -7.15 8.62 15.57
N LYS A 161 -8.14 8.86 14.71
CA LYS A 161 -9.39 9.53 15.06
C LYS A 161 -10.45 8.47 15.34
N ARG A 162 -11.40 8.79 16.22
CA ARG A 162 -12.56 7.91 16.47
C ARG A 162 -13.43 7.92 15.20
N GLY A 163 -13.77 6.75 14.67
CA GLY A 163 -14.56 6.62 13.44
C GLY A 163 -14.25 5.33 12.68
N GLU A 164 -14.89 5.16 11.52
CA GLU A 164 -14.63 4.07 10.57
C GLU A 164 -13.73 4.51 9.40
N ASP A 165 -12.61 5.16 9.71
CA ASP A 165 -11.73 5.75 8.70
C ASP A 165 -11.17 4.68 7.74
N THR A 166 -11.25 4.95 6.43
CA THR A 166 -10.76 4.09 5.36
C THR A 166 -9.76 4.80 4.44
N ALA A 167 -8.64 4.16 4.18
CA ALA A 167 -7.72 4.53 3.10
C ALA A 167 -7.79 3.51 1.97
N LEU A 168 -7.56 3.97 0.74
CA LEU A 168 -7.44 3.16 -0.46
C LEU A 168 -5.98 3.11 -0.89
N VAL A 169 -5.49 1.95 -1.33
CA VAL A 169 -4.08 1.72 -1.69
C VAL A 169 -4.00 0.99 -3.03
N ASP A 170 -3.05 1.42 -3.86
CA ASP A 170 -2.79 0.84 -5.18
C ASP A 170 -1.30 0.95 -5.55
N GLN A 171 -0.84 0.17 -6.53
CA GLN A 171 0.50 0.21 -7.14
C GLN A 171 1.67 0.17 -6.16
N ILE A 172 1.75 -0.89 -5.34
CA ILE A 172 2.91 -1.06 -4.44
C ILE A 172 4.18 -1.39 -5.23
N VAL A 173 5.26 -0.67 -4.94
CA VAL A 173 6.59 -0.87 -5.55
C VAL A 173 7.67 -0.81 -4.48
N VAL A 174 8.67 -1.69 -4.58
CA VAL A 174 9.89 -1.65 -3.76
C VAL A 174 11.08 -1.27 -4.65
N THR A 175 11.74 -0.15 -4.38
CA THR A 175 12.90 0.36 -5.14
C THR A 175 14.16 0.28 -4.29
N GLY A 176 15.32 -0.07 -4.85
CA GLY A 176 16.59 -0.06 -4.09
C GLY A 176 17.84 0.01 -4.94
#